data_AF-A0AAE8MHD6-F1
#
_entry.id   AF-A0AAE8MHD6-F1
#
_cell.length_a   1.000
_cell.length_b   1.000
_cell.length_c   1.000
_cell.angle_alpha   90.00
_cell.angle_beta   90.00
_cell.angle_gamma   90.00
#
_symmetry.space_group_name_H-M   'P 1'
#
loop_
_entity.id
_entity.type
_entity.pdbx_description
1 polymer ?
#
loop_
_entity_poly.entity_id
_entity_poly.type
_entity_poly.pdbx_seq_one_letter_code
_entity_poly.pdbx_strand_id
1 'polypeptide(L)'
;MAALVVPVLIPLNYIDGRGHQLDADERAAKDHGNAQVTGLDTLAWGNIRPSNAHRYWAHLVMSILTIAWVCALFFYEMRAYIKVRQTHLTSADHRSRPSAATILVDSIPAEKCNDSELRKLFNHFPGGVKNIWINRDFSLLLQMIDRRDTIVQQLEAAETTLIRNAHYAQQSRRNRGKTGDWRQLLRGNSKNTGIHGTSGKDPDTHELQNTDFEKDNSGRVWEEFLSKSDRPMGWRCVAKS
;
A
#
# COMPACT_ATOMS: atom_id res chain seq x y z
N MET A 1 13.91 17.78 23.05
CA MET A 1 13.01 18.84 23.54
C MET A 1 12.66 18.64 25.01
N ALA A 2 12.02 17.53 25.41
CA ALA A 2 11.69 17.26 26.81
C ALA A 2 12.91 17.33 27.76
N ALA A 3 14.07 16.80 27.36
CA ALA A 3 15.30 16.85 28.16
C ALA A 3 15.92 18.26 28.32
N LEU A 4 15.51 19.26 27.54
CA LEU A 4 15.96 20.66 27.70
C LEU A 4 14.92 21.50 28.46
N VAL A 5 13.64 21.23 28.18
CA VAL A 5 12.50 21.97 28.73
C VAL A 5 12.24 21.57 30.18
N VAL A 6 12.26 20.27 30.49
CA VAL A 6 11.93 19.73 31.82
C VAL A 6 12.95 20.17 32.91
N PRO A 7 14.28 20.10 32.70
CA PRO A 7 15.23 20.55 33.72
C PRO A 7 15.28 22.07 33.92
N VAL A 8 14.70 22.85 33.01
CA VAL A 8 14.66 24.33 33.08
C VAL A 8 13.36 24.81 33.69
N LEU A 9 12.22 24.18 33.37
CA LEU A 9 10.91 24.55 33.91
C LEU A 9 10.67 24.05 35.34
N ILE A 10 11.20 22.88 35.72
CA ILE A 10 11.04 22.34 37.08
C ILE A 10 11.67 23.26 38.15
N PRO A 11 12.97 23.64 38.09
CA PRO A 11 13.57 24.47 39.13
C PRO A 11 12.98 25.88 39.15
N LEU A 12 12.63 26.43 37.98
CA LEU A 12 12.06 27.78 37.90
C LEU A 12 10.65 27.85 38.51
N ASN A 13 9.84 26.80 38.37
CA ASN A 13 8.47 26.79 38.87
C ASN A 13 8.32 26.23 40.28
N TYR A 14 9.19 25.29 40.68
CA TYR A 14 9.15 24.69 42.02
C TYR A 14 9.67 25.65 43.11
N ILE A 15 10.66 26.50 42.81
CA ILE A 15 11.34 27.33 43.81
C ILE A 15 10.57 28.63 44.17
N ASP A 16 9.62 29.09 43.36
CA ASP A 16 9.07 30.47 43.52
C ASP A 16 7.56 30.61 43.29
N GLY A 17 6.83 29.49 43.38
CA GLY A 17 5.38 29.43 43.29
C GLY A 17 4.61 30.15 44.40
N ARG A 18 3.33 30.48 44.17
CA ARG A 18 2.39 30.81 45.27
C ARG A 18 2.15 29.60 46.19
N GLY A 19 2.17 28.39 45.63
CA GLY A 19 2.08 27.14 46.37
C GLY A 19 3.22 26.17 46.02
N HIS A 20 3.73 25.48 47.04
CA HIS A 20 4.75 24.41 46.94
C HIS A 20 4.20 23.04 47.34
N GLN A 21 2.90 22.95 47.63
CA GLN A 21 2.25 21.71 48.08
C GLN A 21 1.78 20.89 46.87
N LEU A 22 2.38 19.71 46.74
CA LEU A 22 2.01 18.70 45.74
C LEU A 22 0.82 17.85 46.20
N ASP A 23 0.58 17.80 47.51
CA ASP A 23 -0.53 17.07 48.12
C ASP A 23 -1.78 17.95 48.18
N ALA A 24 -2.82 17.55 47.46
CA ALA A 24 -4.14 18.18 47.53
C ALA A 24 -4.84 17.73 48.82
N ASP A 25 -4.42 18.28 49.96
CA ASP A 25 -5.07 17.98 51.23
C ASP A 25 -6.46 18.65 51.24
N GLU A 26 -7.51 17.83 51.17
CA GLU A 26 -8.93 18.24 51.05
C GLU A 26 -9.38 19.19 52.18
N ARG A 27 -8.62 19.26 53.28
CA ARG A 27 -8.86 20.12 54.45
C ARG A 27 -8.44 21.58 54.24
N ALA A 28 -7.62 21.89 53.23
CA ALA A 28 -7.16 23.25 52.94
C ALA A 28 -8.15 24.06 52.07
N ALA A 29 -9.29 23.49 51.66
CA ALA A 29 -10.30 24.17 50.84
C ALA A 29 -11.13 25.24 51.58
N LYS A 30 -10.74 25.64 52.79
CA LYS A 30 -11.53 26.49 53.70
C LYS A 30 -10.89 27.84 54.05
N ASP A 31 -9.95 28.33 53.24
CA ASP A 31 -9.42 29.70 53.36
C ASP A 31 -9.78 30.55 52.13
N HIS A 32 -10.91 31.26 52.22
CA HIS A 32 -11.49 32.09 51.15
C HIS A 32 -10.78 33.45 51.00
N GLY A 33 -9.45 33.46 50.86
CA GLY A 33 -8.69 34.71 50.77
C GLY A 33 -7.54 34.71 49.77
N ASN A 34 -6.89 33.56 49.54
CA ASN A 34 -5.73 33.47 48.65
C ASN A 34 -5.85 32.20 47.82
N ALA A 35 -5.94 32.32 46.49
CA ALA A 35 -5.98 31.19 45.57
C ALA A 35 -4.72 30.30 45.75
N GLN A 36 -4.83 29.28 46.58
CA GLN A 36 -3.75 28.34 46.88
C GLN A 36 -3.62 27.38 45.70
N VAL A 37 -2.57 27.57 44.90
CA VAL A 37 -2.26 26.72 43.74
C VAL A 37 -1.66 25.40 44.27
N THR A 38 -2.31 24.26 44.03
CA THR A 38 -1.89 22.93 44.52
C THR A 38 -1.71 21.94 43.37
N GLY A 39 -0.96 20.86 43.60
CA GLY A 39 -0.79 19.77 42.63
C GLY A 39 -0.08 20.17 41.33
N LEU A 40 -0.56 19.69 40.17
CA LEU A 40 0.05 19.94 38.85
C LEU A 40 0.01 21.43 38.44
N ASP A 41 -0.92 22.21 38.98
CA ASP A 41 -1.05 23.64 38.69
C ASP A 41 0.13 24.45 39.26
N THR A 42 0.88 23.87 40.21
CA THR A 42 2.14 24.45 40.68
C THR A 42 3.22 24.49 39.59
N LEU A 43 3.09 23.64 38.56
CA LEU A 43 3.98 23.57 37.39
C LEU A 43 3.46 24.37 36.18
N ALA A 44 2.30 25.03 36.28
CA ALA A 44 1.77 25.91 35.24
C ALA A 44 2.42 27.31 35.28
N TRP A 45 2.46 28.01 34.14
CA TRP A 45 3.00 29.38 34.02
C TRP A 45 2.28 30.43 34.90
N GLY A 46 1.07 30.12 35.39
CA GLY A 46 0.30 31.02 36.25
C GLY A 46 0.80 31.13 37.70
N ASN A 47 1.73 30.30 38.15
CA ASN A 47 2.15 30.20 39.56
C ASN A 47 3.16 31.29 40.00
N ILE A 48 3.48 32.28 39.16
CA ILE A 48 4.54 33.28 39.42
C ILE A 48 4.00 34.47 40.22
N ARG A 49 4.74 34.90 41.26
CA ARG A 49 4.41 36.08 42.09
C ARG A 49 4.75 37.39 41.36
N PRO A 50 3.89 38.44 41.43
CA PRO A 50 4.09 39.70 40.72
C PRO A 50 5.28 40.53 41.23
N SER A 51 5.81 40.23 42.43
CA SER A 51 6.98 40.90 43.01
C SER A 51 8.30 40.59 42.29
N ASN A 52 8.37 39.53 41.48
CA ASN A 52 9.59 39.04 40.82
C ASN A 52 9.53 39.20 39.28
N ALA A 53 8.98 40.31 38.78
CA ALA A 53 8.74 40.54 37.34
C ALA A 53 10.00 40.52 36.45
N HIS A 54 11.21 40.75 37.01
CA HIS A 54 12.48 40.67 36.28
C HIS A 54 12.79 39.27 35.72
N ARG A 55 12.12 38.23 36.22
CA ARG A 55 12.38 36.82 35.86
C ARG A 55 11.73 36.40 34.54
N TYR A 56 10.71 37.11 34.06
CA TYR A 56 10.11 36.87 32.74
C TYR A 56 11.11 37.11 31.59
N TRP A 57 12.06 38.01 31.79
CA TRP A 57 13.12 38.25 30.82
C TRP A 57 14.04 37.04 30.65
N ALA A 58 14.34 36.31 31.73
CA ALA A 58 15.09 35.07 31.67
C ALA A 58 14.33 34.00 30.87
N HIS A 59 13.00 33.91 31.03
CA HIS A 59 12.20 32.98 30.24
C HIS A 59 12.19 33.35 28.75
N LEU A 60 12.01 34.64 28.42
CA LEU A 60 12.06 35.14 27.04
C LEU A 60 13.40 34.80 26.36
N VAL A 61 14.52 35.04 27.05
CA VAL A 61 15.87 34.73 26.53
C VAL A 61 16.03 33.22 26.32
N MET A 62 15.56 32.39 27.24
CA MET A 62 15.62 30.92 27.09
C MET A 62 14.73 30.41 25.95
N SER A 63 13.55 31.00 25.73
CA SER A 63 12.70 30.70 24.58
C SER A 63 13.40 31.05 23.27
N ILE A 64 14.02 32.23 23.18
CA ILE A 64 14.78 32.64 21.99
C ILE A 64 15.96 31.71 21.73
N LEU A 65 16.72 31.32 22.77
CA LEU A 65 17.82 30.37 22.64
C LEU A 65 17.34 28.99 22.17
N THR A 66 16.21 28.52 22.69
CA THR A 66 15.64 27.23 22.27
C THR A 66 15.18 27.27 20.82
N ILE A 67 14.53 28.37 20.40
CA ILE A 67 14.12 28.57 19.01
C ILE A 67 15.35 28.63 18.10
N ALA A 68 16.38 29.40 18.46
CA ALA A 68 17.62 29.51 17.70
C ALA A 68 18.34 28.15 17.57
N TRP A 69 18.39 27.36 18.65
CA TRP A 69 18.94 26.00 18.65
C TRP A 69 18.17 25.07 17.70
N VAL A 70 16.83 25.09 17.76
CA VAL A 70 15.99 24.29 16.87
C VAL A 70 16.17 24.71 15.41
N CYS A 71 16.20 26.02 15.13
CA CYS A 71 16.50 26.53 13.79
C CYS A 71 17.87 26.08 13.29
N ALA A 72 18.89 26.08 14.15
CA ALA A 72 20.22 25.59 13.80
C ALA A 72 20.21 24.08 13.49
N LEU A 73 19.49 23.28 14.28
CA LEU A 73 19.32 21.84 14.03
C LEU A 73 18.60 21.58 12.70
N PHE A 74 17.49 22.29 12.44
CA PHE A 74 16.79 22.23 11.16
C PHE A 74 17.72 22.57 9.99
N PHE A 75 18.55 23.59 10.13
CA PHE A 75 19.48 23.99 9.08
C PHE A 75 20.59 22.96 8.84
N TYR A 76 21.09 22.32 9.90
CA TYR A 76 22.06 21.23 9.79
C TYR A 76 21.48 20.01 9.07
N GLU A 77 20.29 19.57 9.49
CA GLU A 77 19.58 18.45 8.87
C GLU A 77 19.20 18.75 7.41
N MET A 78 18.72 19.95 7.12
CA MET A 78 18.40 20.37 5.75
C MET A 78 19.64 20.30 4.85
N ARG A 79 20.81 20.75 5.34
CA ARG A 79 22.08 20.64 4.60
C ARG A 79 22.50 19.19 4.38
N ALA A 80 22.34 18.32 5.37
CA ALA A 80 22.62 16.89 5.24
C ALA A 80 21.70 16.24 4.20
N TYR A 81 20.39 16.54 4.26
CA TYR A 81 19.40 16.09 3.30
C TYR A 81 19.74 16.52 1.87
N ILE A 82 20.09 17.79 1.67
CA ILE A 82 20.48 18.31 0.35
C ILE A 82 21.69 17.54 -0.20
N LYS A 83 22.72 17.28 0.63
CA LYS A 83 23.89 16.50 0.21
C LYS A 83 23.49 15.10 -0.23
N VAL A 84 22.71 14.38 0.57
CA VAL A 84 22.24 13.03 0.24
C VAL A 84 21.40 13.02 -1.03
N ARG A 85 20.53 14.02 -1.22
CA ARG A 85 19.73 14.15 -2.44
C ARG A 85 20.61 14.41 -3.66
N GLN A 86 21.58 15.30 -3.55
CA GLN A 86 22.53 15.59 -4.62
C GLN A 86 23.37 14.35 -4.97
N THR A 87 23.91 13.64 -3.98
CA THR A 87 24.68 12.42 -4.24
C THR A 87 23.82 11.35 -4.92
N HIS A 88 22.55 11.20 -4.50
CA HIS A 88 21.59 10.32 -5.18
C HIS A 88 21.36 10.71 -6.65
N LEU A 89 21.11 11.99 -6.94
CA LEU A 89 20.89 12.45 -8.32
C LEU A 89 22.15 12.35 -9.19
N THR A 90 23.34 12.52 -8.61
CA THR A 90 24.63 12.39 -9.32
C THR A 90 25.16 10.95 -9.40
N SER A 91 24.52 9.99 -8.72
CA SER A 91 24.93 8.59 -8.77
C SER A 91 24.81 8.02 -10.20
N ALA A 92 25.72 7.11 -10.57
CA ALA A 92 25.75 6.54 -11.92
C ALA A 92 24.47 5.74 -12.24
N ASP A 93 23.88 5.09 -11.25
CA ASP A 93 22.63 4.34 -11.37
C ASP A 93 21.42 5.23 -11.65
N HIS A 94 21.40 6.47 -11.14
CA HIS A 94 20.34 7.41 -11.46
C HIS A 94 20.54 8.06 -12.82
N ARG A 95 21.80 8.37 -13.20
CA ARG A 95 22.15 8.96 -14.51
C ARG A 95 21.90 8.00 -15.69
N SER A 96 21.95 6.70 -15.47
CA SER A 96 21.66 5.69 -16.49
C SER A 96 20.16 5.41 -16.67
N ARG A 97 19.31 5.89 -15.75
CA ARG A 97 17.86 5.72 -15.87
C ARG A 97 17.32 6.54 -17.03
N PRO A 98 16.48 5.94 -17.89
CA PRO A 98 15.84 6.68 -18.98
C PRO A 98 15.13 7.94 -18.50
N SER A 99 14.47 7.90 -17.33
CA SER A 99 13.76 9.06 -16.76
C SER A 99 14.64 10.26 -16.42
N ALA A 100 15.94 10.07 -16.19
CA ALA A 100 16.89 11.17 -15.93
C ALA A 100 17.44 11.79 -17.23
N ALA A 101 17.30 11.10 -18.36
CA ALA A 101 17.81 11.51 -19.67
C ALA A 101 16.71 11.84 -20.70
N THR A 102 15.44 11.67 -20.35
CA THR A 102 14.29 12.02 -21.19
C THR A 102 13.77 13.41 -20.83
N ILE A 103 13.71 14.30 -21.82
CA ILE A 103 13.02 15.57 -21.70
C ILE A 103 11.67 15.47 -22.40
N LEU A 104 10.62 16.03 -21.78
CA LEU A 104 9.33 16.22 -22.43
C LEU A 104 9.29 17.63 -22.97
N VAL A 105 9.04 17.75 -24.27
CA VAL A 105 8.90 19.03 -24.96
C VAL A 105 7.46 19.15 -25.42
N ASP A 106 6.77 20.13 -24.87
CA ASP A 106 5.39 20.45 -25.23
C ASP A 106 5.36 21.60 -26.27
N SER A 107 4.21 21.82 -26.90
CA SER A 107 3.91 22.96 -27.78
C SER A 107 4.65 23.03 -29.14
N ILE A 108 4.98 21.89 -29.74
CA ILE A 108 5.47 21.84 -31.12
C ILE A 108 4.28 21.81 -32.09
N PRO A 109 4.18 22.74 -33.07
CA PRO A 109 3.14 22.70 -34.09
C PRO A 109 3.16 21.36 -34.85
N ALA A 110 1.98 20.79 -35.11
CA ALA A 110 1.85 19.47 -35.74
C ALA A 110 2.57 19.38 -37.09
N GLU A 111 2.65 20.48 -37.83
CA GLU A 111 3.34 20.59 -39.12
C GLU A 111 4.84 20.32 -39.04
N LYS A 112 5.46 20.55 -37.88
CA LYS A 112 6.91 20.39 -37.64
C LYS A 112 7.24 19.21 -36.73
N CYS A 113 6.26 18.36 -36.43
CA CYS A 113 6.41 17.18 -35.56
C CYS A 113 6.94 15.95 -36.34
N ASN A 114 7.95 16.17 -37.19
CA ASN A 114 8.63 15.12 -37.95
C ASN A 114 9.93 14.72 -37.25
N ASP A 115 10.25 13.43 -37.18
CA ASP A 115 11.48 12.93 -36.52
C ASP A 115 12.74 13.59 -37.09
N SER A 116 12.80 13.80 -38.41
CA SER A 116 13.95 14.44 -39.08
C SER A 116 14.11 15.93 -38.76
N GLU A 117 13.00 16.68 -38.60
CA GLU A 117 13.01 18.09 -38.20
C GLU A 117 13.33 18.25 -36.72
N LEU A 118 12.78 17.37 -35.88
CA LEU A 118 13.06 17.36 -34.45
C LEU A 118 14.53 17.07 -34.17
N ARG A 119 15.14 16.11 -34.89
CA ARG A 119 16.59 15.85 -34.79
C ARG A 119 17.41 17.08 -35.16
N LYS A 120 17.03 17.83 -36.19
CA LYS A 120 17.72 19.07 -36.59
C LYS A 120 17.60 20.15 -35.53
N LEU A 121 16.42 20.36 -34.97
CA LEU A 121 16.17 21.30 -33.88
C LEU A 121 17.04 20.99 -32.66
N PHE A 122 17.12 19.72 -32.26
CA PHE A 122 17.88 19.29 -31.09
C PHE A 122 19.37 18.99 -31.38
N ASN A 123 19.85 19.17 -32.60
CA ASN A 123 21.24 18.94 -32.97
C ASN A 123 22.21 19.96 -32.34
N HIS A 124 21.71 21.09 -31.85
CA HIS A 124 22.52 22.12 -31.19
C HIS A 124 22.96 21.72 -29.77
N PHE A 125 22.38 20.68 -29.17
CA PHE A 125 22.74 20.25 -27.83
C PHE A 125 23.99 19.34 -27.84
N PRO A 126 25.04 19.66 -27.05
CA PRO A 126 26.23 18.83 -26.95
C PRO A 126 25.86 17.46 -26.34
N GLY A 127 26.08 16.39 -27.09
CA GLY A 127 25.69 15.02 -26.71
C GLY A 127 24.65 14.38 -27.63
N GLY A 128 23.94 15.18 -28.44
CA GLY A 128 22.99 14.70 -29.44
C GLY A 128 21.75 14.01 -28.83
N VAL A 129 20.77 13.71 -29.69
CA VAL A 129 19.54 13.01 -29.29
C VAL A 129 19.67 11.53 -29.58
N LYS A 130 19.61 10.70 -28.53
CA LYS A 130 19.68 9.23 -28.66
C LYS A 130 18.43 8.64 -29.30
N ASN A 131 17.25 9.02 -28.81
CA ASN A 131 15.97 8.51 -29.31
C ASN A 131 14.89 9.57 -29.19
N ILE A 132 13.96 9.61 -30.15
CA ILE A 132 12.82 10.52 -30.17
C ILE A 132 11.57 9.67 -30.15
N TRP A 133 10.64 10.03 -29.27
CA TRP A 133 9.34 9.38 -29.14
C TRP A 133 8.26 10.44 -29.36
N ILE A 134 7.51 10.29 -30.45
CA ILE A 134 6.41 11.22 -30.76
C ILE A 134 5.14 10.67 -30.12
N ASN A 135 4.53 11.44 -29.22
CA ASN A 135 3.25 11.09 -28.64
C ASN A 135 2.15 11.27 -29.71
N ARG A 136 1.44 10.19 -30.03
CA ARG A 136 0.31 10.18 -30.98
C ARG A 136 -0.99 9.96 -30.21
N ASP A 137 -2.12 10.25 -30.83
CA ASP A 137 -3.40 9.87 -30.24
C ASP A 137 -3.53 8.34 -30.23
N PHE A 138 -3.43 7.74 -29.03
CA PHE A 138 -3.59 6.32 -28.79
C PHE A 138 -4.96 5.96 -28.19
N SER A 139 -5.92 6.89 -28.20
CA SER A 139 -7.23 6.70 -27.53
C SER A 139 -7.97 5.46 -28.04
N LEU A 140 -7.95 5.20 -29.35
CA LEU A 140 -8.57 4.00 -29.93
C LEU A 140 -7.88 2.72 -29.45
N LEU A 141 -6.54 2.72 -29.42
CA LEU A 141 -5.78 1.55 -28.98
C LEU A 141 -6.03 1.25 -27.49
N LEU A 142 -6.09 2.29 -26.66
CA LEU A 142 -6.42 2.15 -25.25
C LEU A 142 -7.82 1.57 -25.06
N GLN A 143 -8.82 2.04 -25.80
CA GLN A 143 -10.17 1.44 -25.76
C GLN A 143 -10.17 -0.04 -26.16
N MET A 144 -9.35 -0.43 -27.15
CA MET A 144 -9.21 -1.84 -27.53
C MET A 144 -8.54 -2.68 -26.43
N ILE A 145 -7.55 -2.12 -25.72
CA ILE A 145 -6.89 -2.76 -24.59
C ILE A 145 -7.87 -2.93 -23.43
N ASP A 146 -8.62 -1.89 -23.07
CA ASP A 146 -9.61 -1.95 -22.00
C ASP A 146 -10.70 -2.99 -22.29
N ARG A 147 -11.14 -3.06 -23.56
CA ARG A 147 -12.09 -4.09 -24.01
C ARG A 147 -11.50 -5.49 -23.88
N ARG A 148 -10.25 -5.69 -24.29
CA ARG A 148 -9.55 -6.96 -24.14
C ARG A 148 -9.46 -7.37 -22.68
N ASP A 149 -9.05 -6.46 -21.80
CA ASP A 149 -8.87 -6.76 -20.37
C ASP A 149 -10.20 -7.11 -19.69
N THR A 150 -11.29 -6.44 -20.08
CA THR A 150 -12.64 -6.77 -19.62
C THR A 150 -13.05 -8.19 -20.04
N ILE A 151 -12.79 -8.57 -21.29
CA ILE A 151 -13.10 -9.92 -21.80
C ILE A 151 -12.25 -10.97 -21.08
N VAL A 152 -10.95 -10.69 -20.86
CA VAL A 152 -10.06 -11.59 -20.12
C VAL A 152 -10.56 -11.80 -18.70
N GLN A 153 -10.94 -10.73 -17.99
CA GLN A 153 -11.51 -10.85 -16.64
C GLN A 153 -12.79 -11.68 -16.60
N GLN A 154 -13.68 -11.52 -17.58
CA GLN A 154 -14.89 -12.33 -17.70
C GLN A 154 -14.56 -13.81 -17.95
N LEU A 155 -13.58 -14.08 -18.82
CA LEU A 155 -13.15 -15.43 -19.15
C LEU A 155 -12.49 -16.12 -17.95
N GLU A 156 -11.59 -15.43 -17.24
CA GLU A 156 -10.96 -15.92 -16.00
C GLU A 156 -12.00 -16.23 -14.91
N ALA A 157 -13.03 -15.39 -14.77
CA ALA A 157 -14.12 -15.61 -13.80
C ALA A 157 -14.98 -16.83 -14.16
N ALA A 158 -15.30 -17.00 -15.45
CA ALA A 158 -16.06 -18.14 -15.94
C ALA A 158 -15.27 -19.45 -15.75
N GLU A 159 -14.00 -19.46 -16.14
CA GLU A 159 -13.11 -20.61 -15.96
C GLU A 159 -12.92 -20.96 -14.47
N THR A 160 -12.67 -19.96 -13.61
CA THR A 160 -12.54 -20.18 -12.16
C THR A 160 -13.82 -20.79 -11.58
N THR A 161 -14.98 -20.35 -12.04
CA THR A 161 -16.27 -20.89 -11.60
C THR A 161 -16.44 -22.34 -12.05
N LEU A 162 -16.06 -22.65 -13.29
CA LEU A 162 -16.09 -24.00 -13.84
C LEU A 162 -15.18 -24.95 -13.05
N ILE A 163 -13.93 -24.54 -12.80
CA ILE A 163 -12.95 -25.30 -12.02
C ILE A 163 -13.47 -25.51 -10.59
N ARG A 164 -14.02 -24.47 -9.97
CA ARG A 164 -14.58 -24.54 -8.61
C ARG A 164 -15.75 -25.54 -8.54
N ASN A 165 -16.66 -25.51 -9.52
CA ASN A 165 -17.80 -26.42 -9.57
C ASN A 165 -17.36 -27.87 -9.79
N ALA A 166 -16.41 -28.10 -10.70
CA ALA A 166 -15.83 -29.43 -10.92
C ALA A 166 -15.17 -29.97 -9.63
N HIS A 167 -14.41 -29.11 -8.93
CA HIS A 167 -13.77 -29.47 -7.67
C HIS A 167 -14.80 -29.82 -6.57
N TYR A 168 -15.86 -29.02 -6.41
CA TYR A 168 -16.93 -29.34 -5.45
C TYR A 168 -17.68 -30.62 -5.80
N ALA A 169 -17.96 -30.86 -7.09
CA ALA A 169 -18.59 -32.09 -7.55
C ALA A 169 -17.72 -33.31 -7.21
N GLN A 170 -16.41 -33.25 -7.50
CA GLN A 170 -15.46 -34.31 -7.17
C GLN A 170 -15.36 -34.54 -5.65
N GLN A 171 -15.29 -33.47 -4.85
CA GLN A 171 -15.24 -33.58 -3.39
C GLN A 171 -16.51 -34.20 -2.81
N SER A 172 -17.69 -33.82 -3.33
CA SER A 172 -18.97 -34.39 -2.89
C SER A 172 -19.09 -35.89 -3.22
N ARG A 173 -18.61 -36.31 -4.40
CA ARG A 173 -18.51 -37.73 -4.79
C ARG A 173 -17.58 -38.49 -3.85
N ARG A 174 -16.40 -37.95 -3.53
CA ARG A 174 -15.44 -38.57 -2.60
C ARG A 174 -16.01 -38.72 -1.19
N ASN A 175 -16.70 -37.70 -0.68
CA ASN A 175 -17.34 -37.76 0.65
C ASN A 175 -18.50 -38.76 0.69
N ARG A 176 -19.33 -38.84 -0.35
CA ARG A 176 -20.37 -39.88 -0.46
C ARG A 176 -19.79 -41.29 -0.48
N GLY A 177 -18.68 -41.49 -1.20
CA GLY A 177 -17.94 -42.75 -1.20
C GLY A 177 -17.47 -43.15 0.21
N LYS A 178 -16.81 -42.24 0.94
CA LYS A 178 -16.38 -42.47 2.33
C LYS A 178 -17.56 -42.77 3.26
N THR A 179 -18.66 -42.02 3.17
CA THR A 179 -19.85 -42.27 4.01
C THR A 179 -20.52 -43.62 3.70
N GLY A 180 -20.55 -44.01 2.42
CA GLY A 180 -21.02 -45.34 1.99
C GLY A 180 -20.16 -46.45 2.57
N ASP A 181 -18.83 -46.27 2.52
CA ASP A 181 -17.83 -47.19 3.07
C ASP A 181 -17.95 -47.31 4.60
N TRP A 182 -18.05 -46.20 5.33
CA TRP A 182 -18.34 -46.21 6.78
C TRP A 182 -19.65 -46.92 7.11
N ARG A 183 -20.72 -46.71 6.34
CA ARG A 183 -22.01 -47.44 6.53
C ARG A 183 -21.89 -48.93 6.25
N GLN A 184 -20.99 -49.33 5.34
CA GLN A 184 -20.75 -50.73 5.01
C GLN A 184 -19.91 -51.41 6.10
N LEU A 185 -18.85 -50.74 6.57
CA LEU A 185 -18.02 -51.16 7.71
C LEU A 185 -18.84 -51.29 9.00
N LEU A 186 -19.70 -50.31 9.32
CA LEU A 186 -20.57 -50.37 10.50
C LEU A 186 -21.61 -51.50 10.41
N ARG A 187 -22.10 -51.83 9.20
CA ARG A 187 -22.99 -52.98 9.00
C ARG A 187 -22.27 -54.31 9.16
N GLY A 188 -21.00 -54.40 8.74
CA GLY A 188 -20.16 -55.58 8.93
C GLY A 188 -19.80 -55.82 10.39
N ASN A 189 -19.58 -54.75 11.16
CA ASN A 189 -19.13 -54.83 12.56
C ASN A 189 -20.24 -55.26 13.56
N SER A 190 -21.52 -55.22 13.17
CA SER A 190 -22.62 -55.73 14.01
C SER A 190 -22.66 -57.27 14.14
N LYS A 191 -21.82 -57.99 13.38
CA LYS A 191 -21.79 -59.46 13.38
C LYS A 191 -20.53 -60.07 13.99
N ASN A 192 -19.62 -59.27 14.56
CA ASN A 192 -18.44 -59.81 15.26
C ASN A 192 -17.94 -58.86 16.35
N THR A 193 -18.09 -59.27 17.62
CA THR A 193 -17.21 -58.81 18.69
C THR A 193 -15.86 -59.52 18.53
N GLY A 194 -14.87 -58.80 18.00
CA GLY A 194 -13.50 -59.27 17.88
C GLY A 194 -12.61 -58.14 17.42
N ILE A 195 -11.89 -57.51 18.35
CA ILE A 195 -10.91 -56.47 18.07
C ILE A 195 -9.79 -57.06 17.21
N HIS A 196 -9.61 -56.53 15.99
CA HIS A 196 -8.30 -56.51 15.34
C HIS A 196 -8.20 -55.27 14.46
N GLY A 197 -7.43 -54.28 14.92
CA GLY A 197 -7.11 -53.09 14.14
C GLY A 197 -5.98 -53.40 13.16
N THR A 198 -6.17 -53.04 11.89
CA THR A 198 -5.07 -52.83 10.96
C THR A 198 -5.30 -51.54 10.19
N SER A 199 -4.25 -50.70 10.23
CA SER A 199 -4.15 -49.39 9.60
C SER A 199 -4.22 -49.55 8.07
N GLY A 200 -5.26 -48.97 7.46
CA GLY A 200 -5.48 -48.99 6.03
C GLY A 200 -4.61 -47.95 5.31
N LYS A 201 -3.76 -48.43 4.40
CA LYS A 201 -3.05 -47.67 3.37
C LYS A 201 -4.04 -46.81 2.57
N ASP A 202 -3.70 -45.54 2.38
CA ASP A 202 -4.40 -44.62 1.48
C ASP A 202 -4.41 -45.18 0.04
N PRO A 203 -5.58 -45.44 -0.59
CA PRO A 203 -5.62 -45.81 -1.98
C PRO A 203 -5.79 -44.55 -2.84
N ASP A 204 -4.74 -44.33 -3.61
CA ASP A 204 -4.78 -44.05 -5.05
C ASP A 204 -5.36 -42.69 -5.51
N THR A 205 -4.41 -41.85 -5.92
CA THR A 205 -4.55 -40.74 -6.85
C THR A 205 -5.14 -41.24 -8.16
N HIS A 206 -6.48 -41.28 -8.26
CA HIS A 206 -7.14 -41.56 -9.53
C HIS A 206 -6.92 -40.41 -10.51
N GLU A 207 -6.19 -40.73 -11.57
CA GLU A 207 -5.96 -39.97 -12.79
C GLU A 207 -7.30 -39.50 -13.40
N LEU A 208 -7.42 -38.20 -13.62
CA LEU A 208 -8.61 -37.51 -14.11
C LEU A 208 -8.97 -37.99 -15.52
N GLN A 209 -9.97 -38.87 -15.67
CA GLN A 209 -10.51 -39.23 -16.99
C GLN A 209 -11.52 -38.18 -17.47
N ASN A 210 -11.19 -37.58 -18.63
CA ASN A 210 -11.93 -36.54 -19.36
C ASN A 210 -13.39 -36.89 -19.77
N THR A 211 -13.86 -38.10 -19.52
CA THR A 211 -15.09 -38.63 -20.14
C THR A 211 -16.39 -38.15 -19.47
N ASP A 212 -16.32 -37.63 -18.24
CA ASP A 212 -17.49 -37.09 -17.52
C ASP A 212 -17.76 -35.61 -17.85
N PHE A 213 -16.81 -34.92 -18.48
CA PHE A 213 -16.88 -33.48 -18.77
C PHE A 213 -17.73 -33.16 -20.02
N GLU A 214 -17.85 -34.11 -20.95
CA GLU A 214 -18.45 -33.88 -22.27
C GLU A 214 -19.99 -33.84 -22.26
N LYS A 215 -20.64 -34.35 -21.20
CA LYS A 215 -22.11 -34.37 -21.10
C LYS A 215 -22.73 -33.00 -20.79
N ASP A 216 -22.03 -32.16 -20.03
CA ASP A 216 -22.55 -30.86 -19.59
C ASP A 216 -22.30 -29.72 -20.60
N ASN A 217 -21.44 -29.94 -21.61
CA ASN A 217 -21.16 -28.98 -22.69
C ASN A 217 -22.20 -29.04 -23.85
N SER A 218 -23.25 -29.85 -23.71
CA SER A 218 -24.30 -30.03 -24.74
C SER A 218 -25.34 -28.90 -24.77
N GLY A 219 -25.38 -28.07 -23.73
CA GLY A 219 -26.16 -26.83 -23.72
C GLY A 219 -25.37 -25.71 -24.35
N ARG A 220 -25.80 -25.23 -25.53
CA ARG A 220 -25.27 -24.07 -26.28
C ARG A 220 -25.37 -22.72 -25.52
N VAL A 221 -25.29 -22.73 -24.19
CA VAL A 221 -25.36 -21.57 -23.29
C VAL A 221 -24.28 -20.53 -23.63
N TRP A 222 -23.13 -20.97 -24.16
CA TRP A 222 -22.06 -20.07 -24.58
C TRP A 222 -22.37 -19.27 -25.86
N GLU A 223 -23.33 -19.68 -26.69
CA GLU A 223 -23.73 -18.92 -27.89
C GLU A 223 -24.48 -17.62 -27.53
N GLU A 224 -25.05 -17.51 -26.32
CA GLU A 224 -25.78 -16.32 -25.85
C GLU A 224 -24.85 -15.19 -25.38
N PHE A 225 -23.65 -15.54 -24.89
CA PHE A 225 -22.65 -14.57 -24.42
C PHE A 225 -21.77 -14.01 -25.54
N LEU A 226 -21.84 -14.58 -26.75
CA LEU A 226 -21.11 -14.09 -27.92
C LEU A 226 -22.00 -13.14 -28.74
N SER A 227 -21.91 -11.84 -28.43
CA SER A 227 -22.47 -10.80 -29.30
C SER A 227 -21.90 -10.96 -30.72
N LYS A 228 -22.76 -10.78 -31.74
CA LYS A 228 -22.42 -10.92 -33.17
C LYS A 228 -21.21 -10.05 -33.60
N SER A 229 -20.91 -9.00 -32.84
CA SER A 229 -19.77 -8.08 -33.03
C SER A 229 -18.41 -8.66 -32.63
N ASP A 230 -18.36 -9.72 -31.84
CA ASP A 230 -17.13 -10.35 -31.33
C ASP A 230 -16.74 -11.63 -32.07
N ARG A 231 -17.53 -12.00 -33.09
CA ARG A 231 -17.13 -13.08 -33.99
C ARG A 231 -15.95 -12.59 -34.84
N PRO A 232 -14.79 -13.28 -34.85
CA PRO A 232 -13.69 -12.90 -35.72
C PRO A 232 -14.21 -12.89 -37.16
N MET A 233 -14.16 -11.71 -37.79
CA MET A 233 -14.42 -11.56 -39.22
C MET A 233 -13.45 -12.50 -39.95
N GLY A 234 -14.02 -13.57 -40.51
CA GLY A 234 -13.43 -14.55 -41.42
C GLY A 234 -11.90 -14.63 -41.44
N TRP A 235 -11.36 -15.69 -40.85
CA TRP A 235 -10.04 -16.21 -41.18
C TRP A 235 -9.93 -16.35 -42.71
N ARG A 236 -9.25 -15.42 -43.37
CA ARG A 236 -8.76 -15.62 -44.73
C ARG A 236 -7.61 -16.62 -44.62
N CYS A 237 -7.85 -17.84 -45.07
CA CYS A 237 -6.81 -18.84 -45.28
C CYS A 237 -5.72 -18.23 -46.17
N VAL A 238 -4.53 -18.03 -45.62
CA VAL A 238 -3.32 -17.80 -46.40
C VAL A 238 -2.77 -19.18 -46.74
N ALA A 239 -3.09 -19.67 -47.93
CA ALA A 239 -2.39 -20.80 -48.53
C ALA A 239 -0.98 -20.32 -48.88
N LYS A 240 0.03 -20.99 -48.32
CA LYS A 240 1.43 -20.81 -48.71
C LYS A 240 1.76 -21.90 -49.73
N SER A 241 2.11 -21.50 -50.96
CA SER A 241 2.84 -22.35 -51.91
C SER A 241 4.33 -22.33 -51.58
#